data_AF-A0A059LCI1-F1
#
_entry.id   AF-A0A059LCI1-F1
#
_cell.length_a   1.000
_cell.length_b   1.000
_cell.length_c   1.000
_cell.angle_alpha   90.00
_cell.angle_beta   90.00
_cell.angle_gamma   90.00
#
_symmetry.space_group_name_H-M   'P 1'
#
loop_
_entity.id
_entity.type
_entity.pdbx_description
1 polymer ?
#
loop_
_entity_poly.entity_id
_entity_poly.type
_entity_poly.pdbx_seq_one_letter_code
_entity_poly.pdbx_strand_id
1 'polypeptide(L)'
;VHQQALRGVGLIELERGDRAKAKAQYERLLGRAAMGRGACEHWAHADYGWLLFLDGDLPGARQHLEEAVRMGQSGAYITDSQLSEHLYRLGEVYWALGGETRQQPQFALRMFMEAAKVEGHAQASALVGLGRYYEGVAKNGGAAAALYRKAVALDPSVSTAGIEALLR
;
A
#
# COMPACT_ATOMS: atom_id res chain seq x y z
N VAL A 1 18.51 -12.97 -9.33
CA VAL A 1 17.81 -13.38 -10.58
C VAL A 1 16.55 -14.22 -10.31
N HIS A 2 16.58 -15.22 -9.42
CA HIS A 2 15.40 -16.10 -9.18
C HIS A 2 14.17 -15.41 -8.55
N GLN A 3 14.37 -14.43 -7.66
CA GLN A 3 13.31 -13.76 -6.89
C GLN A 3 12.46 -12.78 -7.73
N GLN A 4 13.10 -11.98 -8.61
CA GLN A 4 12.37 -11.09 -9.53
C GLN A 4 11.54 -11.86 -10.57
N ALA A 5 12.02 -13.01 -11.04
CA ALA A 5 11.24 -13.90 -11.90
C ALA A 5 10.02 -14.47 -11.15
N LEU A 6 10.17 -14.77 -9.85
CA LEU A 6 9.08 -15.23 -8.98
C LEU A 6 7.99 -14.15 -8.85
N ARG A 7 8.38 -12.90 -8.63
CA ARG A 7 7.48 -11.74 -8.62
C ARG A 7 6.74 -11.58 -9.95
N GLY A 8 7.47 -11.69 -11.08
CA GLY A 8 6.89 -11.60 -12.41
C GLY A 8 5.82 -12.67 -12.67
N VAL A 9 6.05 -13.91 -12.24
CA VAL A 9 5.05 -15.00 -12.33
C VAL A 9 3.81 -14.67 -11.50
N GLY A 10 3.98 -14.20 -10.26
CA GLY A 10 2.86 -13.80 -9.42
C GLY A 10 2.03 -12.69 -10.05
N LEU A 11 2.65 -11.69 -10.67
CA LEU A 11 1.94 -10.62 -11.39
C LEU A 11 1.15 -11.16 -12.60
N ILE A 12 1.73 -12.07 -13.39
CA ILE A 12 1.03 -12.71 -14.53
C ILE A 12 -0.17 -13.53 -14.06
N GLU A 13 -0.07 -14.24 -12.93
CA GLU A 13 -1.19 -15.00 -12.37
C GLU A 13 -2.32 -14.07 -11.92
N LEU A 14 -1.98 -12.89 -11.36
CA LEU A 14 -2.96 -11.85 -11.04
C LEU A 14 -3.64 -11.27 -12.29
N GLU A 15 -2.90 -11.02 -13.36
CA GLU A 15 -3.46 -10.58 -14.65
C GLU A 15 -4.44 -11.61 -15.23
N ARG A 16 -4.18 -12.91 -15.00
CA ARG A 16 -5.05 -14.01 -15.41
C ARG A 16 -6.23 -14.24 -14.46
N GLY A 17 -6.35 -13.46 -13.39
CA GLY A 17 -7.38 -13.57 -12.37
C GLY A 17 -7.19 -14.73 -11.39
N ASP A 18 -6.07 -15.44 -11.43
CA ASP A 18 -5.80 -16.59 -10.56
C ASP A 18 -5.06 -16.17 -9.28
N ARG A 19 -5.76 -15.39 -8.45
CA ARG A 19 -5.20 -14.89 -7.18
C ARG A 19 -4.80 -16.01 -6.22
N ALA A 20 -5.48 -17.15 -6.28
CA ALA A 20 -5.20 -18.30 -5.42
C ALA A 20 -3.80 -18.87 -5.69
N LYS A 21 -3.41 -19.02 -6.95
CA LYS A 21 -2.05 -19.48 -7.30
C LYS A 21 -0.98 -18.48 -6.88
N ALA A 22 -1.21 -17.18 -7.12
CA ALA A 22 -0.27 -16.14 -6.73
C ALA A 22 -0.04 -16.15 -5.20
N LYS A 23 -1.11 -16.28 -4.41
CA LYS A 23 -1.01 -16.43 -2.94
C LYS A 23 -0.22 -17.66 -2.53
N ALA A 24 -0.53 -18.84 -3.09
CA ALA A 24 0.17 -20.08 -2.76
C ALA A 24 1.68 -20.00 -3.06
N GLN A 25 2.06 -19.29 -4.12
CA GLN A 25 3.45 -19.04 -4.46
C GLN A 25 4.16 -18.18 -3.41
N TYR A 26 3.53 -17.09 -2.97
CA TYR A 26 4.10 -16.23 -1.93
C TYR A 26 4.13 -16.92 -0.56
N GLU A 27 3.10 -17.68 -0.18
CA GLU A 27 3.09 -18.49 1.03
C GLU A 27 4.26 -19.47 1.07
N ARG A 28 4.53 -20.16 -0.05
CA ARG A 28 5.67 -21.07 -0.15
C ARG A 28 7.01 -20.34 -0.03
N LEU A 29 7.13 -19.17 -0.65
CA LEU A 29 8.34 -18.35 -0.57
C LEU A 29 8.60 -17.87 0.87
N LEU A 30 7.58 -17.28 1.49
CA LEU A 30 7.65 -16.72 2.85
C LEU A 30 7.83 -17.82 3.90
N GLY A 31 7.14 -18.95 3.77
CA GLY A 31 7.29 -20.09 4.67
C GLY A 31 8.70 -20.69 4.63
N ARG A 32 9.32 -20.77 3.46
CA ARG A 32 10.72 -21.17 3.34
C ARG A 32 11.67 -20.20 4.04
N ALA A 33 11.49 -18.91 3.86
CA ALA A 33 12.30 -17.89 4.52
C ALA A 33 12.14 -17.93 6.05
N ALA A 34 10.92 -18.10 6.56
CA ALA A 34 10.63 -18.24 7.99
C ALA A 34 11.31 -19.46 8.63
N MET A 35 11.52 -20.54 7.86
CA MET A 35 12.28 -21.72 8.29
C MET A 35 13.80 -21.56 8.17
N GLY A 36 14.31 -20.36 7.83
CA GLY A 36 15.72 -20.12 7.53
C GLY A 36 16.19 -20.77 6.23
N ARG A 37 15.26 -21.24 5.38
CA ARG A 37 15.54 -21.97 4.13
C ARG A 37 15.44 -21.05 2.90
N GLY A 38 16.22 -19.98 2.92
CA GLY A 38 16.31 -18.98 1.86
C GLY A 38 16.08 -17.55 2.38
N ALA A 39 16.25 -16.57 1.51
CA ALA A 39 15.91 -15.18 1.79
C ALA A 39 14.56 -14.83 1.15
N CYS A 40 13.80 -13.96 1.81
CA CYS A 40 12.67 -13.26 1.20
C CYS A 40 13.03 -11.77 1.11
N GLU A 41 12.55 -11.13 0.05
CA GLU A 41 12.73 -9.70 -0.17
C GLU A 41 11.46 -8.96 0.26
N HIS A 42 11.60 -7.66 0.53
CA HIS A 42 10.50 -6.80 0.99
C HIS A 42 9.24 -6.89 0.10
N TRP A 43 9.41 -7.06 -1.22
CA TRP A 43 8.30 -7.11 -2.17
C TRP A 43 7.43 -8.35 -1.98
N ALA A 44 7.98 -9.47 -1.50
CA ALA A 44 7.19 -10.69 -1.28
C ALA A 44 6.17 -10.48 -0.15
N HIS A 45 6.61 -9.82 0.92
CA HIS A 45 5.75 -9.39 2.00
C HIS A 45 4.71 -8.37 1.51
N ALA A 46 5.13 -7.37 0.73
CA ALA A 46 4.22 -6.33 0.25
C ALA A 46 3.14 -6.85 -0.72
N ASP A 47 3.53 -7.71 -1.66
CA ASP A 47 2.61 -8.26 -2.66
C ASP A 47 1.65 -9.26 -2.02
N TYR A 48 2.13 -10.13 -1.12
CA TYR A 48 1.25 -11.03 -0.37
C TYR A 48 0.31 -10.28 0.57
N GLY A 49 0.82 -9.29 1.31
CA GLY A 49 0.01 -8.45 2.20
C GLY A 49 -1.09 -7.70 1.45
N TRP A 50 -0.82 -7.23 0.23
CA TRP A 50 -1.84 -6.62 -0.61
C TRP A 50 -2.92 -7.60 -1.07
N LEU A 51 -2.55 -8.86 -1.40
CA LEU A 51 -3.53 -9.88 -1.73
C LEU A 51 -4.44 -10.22 -0.54
N LEU A 52 -3.87 -10.31 0.67
CA LEU A 52 -4.65 -10.49 1.89
C LEU A 52 -5.63 -9.32 2.12
N PHE A 53 -5.19 -8.09 1.87
CA PHE A 53 -6.06 -6.91 1.95
C PHE A 53 -7.24 -7.00 0.98
N LEU A 54 -6.98 -7.38 -0.28
CA LEU A 54 -8.02 -7.56 -1.30
C LEU A 54 -9.00 -8.69 -0.97
N ASP A 55 -8.56 -9.71 -0.23
CA ASP A 55 -9.40 -10.80 0.26
C ASP A 55 -10.12 -10.46 1.58
N GLY A 56 -9.86 -9.29 2.16
CA GLY A 56 -10.46 -8.81 3.40
C GLY A 56 -9.77 -9.29 4.68
N ASP A 57 -8.66 -10.01 4.60
CA ASP A 57 -7.82 -10.39 5.76
C ASP A 57 -6.93 -9.21 6.17
N LEU A 58 -7.54 -8.23 6.84
CA LEU A 58 -6.85 -7.03 7.30
C LEU A 58 -5.75 -7.30 8.35
N PRO A 59 -5.94 -8.21 9.34
CA PRO A 59 -4.88 -8.56 10.28
C PRO A 59 -3.65 -9.16 9.60
N GLY A 60 -3.84 -10.09 8.66
CA GLY A 60 -2.77 -10.69 7.88
C GLY A 60 -2.09 -9.67 6.98
N ALA A 61 -2.87 -8.83 6.29
CA ALA A 61 -2.35 -7.74 5.46
C ALA A 61 -1.44 -6.79 6.26
N ARG A 62 -1.88 -6.39 7.45
CA ARG A 62 -1.12 -5.52 8.36
C ARG A 62 0.24 -6.13 8.68
N GLN A 63 0.25 -7.38 9.16
CA GLN A 63 1.49 -8.06 9.55
C GLN A 63 2.50 -8.08 8.40
N HIS A 64 2.06 -8.44 7.19
CA HIS A 64 2.96 -8.53 6.05
C HIS A 64 3.43 -7.16 5.54
N LEU A 65 2.56 -6.14 5.53
CA LEU A 65 2.93 -4.80 5.06
C LEU A 65 3.81 -4.04 6.06
N GLU A 66 3.60 -4.21 7.37
CA GLU A 66 4.51 -3.70 8.40
C GLU A 66 5.92 -4.28 8.23
N GLU A 67 6.02 -5.58 7.97
CA GLU A 67 7.30 -6.25 7.73
C GLU A 67 7.96 -5.76 6.44
N ALA A 68 7.21 -5.57 5.36
CA ALA A 68 7.72 -5.02 4.11
C ALA A 68 8.33 -3.62 4.30
N VAL A 69 7.63 -2.73 5.02
CA VAL A 69 8.11 -1.38 5.34
C VAL A 69 9.36 -1.46 6.23
N ARG A 70 9.36 -2.30 7.26
CA ARG A 70 10.50 -2.51 8.15
C ARG A 70 11.75 -2.95 7.37
N MET A 71 11.61 -3.91 6.47
CA MET A 71 12.70 -4.39 5.61
C MET A 71 13.21 -3.31 4.66
N GLY A 72 12.31 -2.53 4.05
CA GLY A 72 12.68 -1.41 3.19
C GLY A 72 13.45 -0.31 3.92
N GLN A 73 13.15 -0.08 5.20
CA GLN A 73 13.83 0.91 6.04
C GLN A 73 15.16 0.40 6.62
N SER A 74 15.33 -0.92 6.78
CA SER A 74 16.51 -1.51 7.44
C SER A 74 17.69 -1.80 6.51
N GLY A 75 17.79 -1.14 5.35
CA GLY A 75 18.93 -1.24 4.43
C GLY A 75 18.81 -2.29 3.32
N ALA A 76 17.60 -2.79 3.02
CA ALA A 76 17.38 -3.51 1.78
C ALA A 76 17.57 -2.56 0.58
N TYR A 77 18.11 -3.05 -0.55
CA TYR A 77 18.15 -2.28 -1.80
C TYR A 77 16.72 -2.13 -2.34
N ILE A 78 16.05 -1.05 -1.93
CA ILE A 78 14.70 -0.66 -2.32
C ILE A 78 14.75 0.73 -2.95
N THR A 79 13.94 0.98 -3.97
CA THR A 79 13.77 2.33 -4.52
C THR A 79 12.79 3.14 -3.68
N ASP A 80 12.92 4.47 -3.71
CA ASP A 80 11.96 5.36 -3.03
C ASP A 80 10.51 5.11 -3.48
N SER A 81 10.30 4.84 -4.76
CA SER A 81 8.97 4.49 -5.29
C SER A 81 8.43 3.18 -4.71
N GLN A 82 9.26 2.15 -4.56
CA GLN A 82 8.84 0.89 -3.94
C GLN A 82 8.53 1.08 -2.45
N LEU A 83 9.33 1.85 -1.73
CA LEU A 83 9.07 2.15 -0.32
C LEU A 83 7.77 2.96 -0.15
N SER A 84 7.56 3.96 -1.02
CA SER A 84 6.33 4.75 -1.07
C SER A 84 5.09 3.88 -1.32
N GLU A 85 5.19 2.91 -2.23
CA GLU A 85 4.11 1.96 -2.50
C GLU A 85 3.78 1.11 -1.25
N HIS A 86 4.79 0.59 -0.55
CA HIS A 86 4.56 -0.20 0.68
C HIS A 86 3.93 0.64 1.78
N LEU A 87 4.40 1.88 1.95
CA LEU A 87 3.84 2.84 2.91
C LEU A 87 2.39 3.17 2.55
N TYR A 88 2.08 3.44 1.28
CA TYR A 88 0.71 3.69 0.83
C TYR A 88 -0.21 2.50 1.14
N ARG A 89 0.20 1.28 0.76
CA ARG A 89 -0.57 0.06 1.01
C ARG A 89 -0.78 -0.19 2.51
N LEU A 90 0.22 0.05 3.34
CA LEU A 90 0.08 -0.03 4.80
C LEU A 90 -0.89 1.02 5.35
N GLY A 91 -0.86 2.24 4.79
CA GLY A 91 -1.83 3.29 5.08
C GLY A 91 -3.27 2.86 4.76
N GLU A 92 -3.49 2.19 3.61
CA GLU A 92 -4.80 1.64 3.24
C GLU A 92 -5.27 0.57 4.22
N VAL A 93 -4.37 -0.31 4.67
CA VAL A 93 -4.70 -1.33 5.67
C VAL A 93 -5.13 -0.68 7.00
N TYR A 94 -4.36 0.29 7.51
CA TYR A 94 -4.74 1.02 8.73
C TYR A 94 -6.04 1.80 8.56
N TRP A 95 -6.27 2.38 7.38
CA TRP A 95 -7.53 3.02 7.06
C TRP A 95 -8.69 2.02 7.13
N ALA A 96 -8.56 0.85 6.51
CA ALA A 96 -9.60 -0.18 6.48
C ALA A 96 -9.88 -0.79 7.86
N LEU A 97 -8.83 -1.06 8.65
CA LEU A 97 -8.94 -1.54 10.04
C LEU A 97 -9.79 -0.61 10.91
N GLY A 98 -9.78 0.70 10.62
CA GLY A 98 -10.66 1.64 11.28
C GLY A 98 -10.22 1.96 12.71
N GLY A 99 -11.18 2.35 13.54
CA GLY A 99 -10.96 2.67 14.96
C GLY A 99 -9.76 3.57 15.19
N GLU A 100 -8.88 3.14 16.10
CA GLU A 100 -7.66 3.85 16.47
C GLU A 100 -6.69 4.02 15.29
N THR A 101 -6.52 2.97 14.48
CA THR A 101 -5.57 2.97 13.34
C THR A 101 -5.96 3.93 12.22
N ARG A 102 -7.25 4.26 12.11
CA ARG A 102 -7.73 5.30 11.18
C ARG A 102 -7.63 6.69 11.78
N GLN A 103 -7.86 6.84 13.09
CA GLN A 103 -8.01 8.15 13.72
C GLN A 103 -6.69 8.75 14.24
N GLN A 104 -5.77 7.91 14.71
CA GLN A 104 -4.55 8.43 15.32
C GLN A 104 -3.46 8.71 14.27
N PRO A 105 -2.80 9.88 14.34
CA PRO A 105 -1.84 10.33 13.32
C PRO A 105 -0.71 9.36 12.99
N GLN A 106 -0.22 8.57 13.95
CA GLN A 106 0.95 7.70 13.77
C GLN A 106 0.69 6.48 12.85
N PHE A 107 -0.57 6.19 12.53
CA PHE A 107 -0.97 5.07 11.69
C PHE A 107 -1.23 5.53 10.25
N ALA A 108 -2.49 5.49 9.78
CA ALA A 108 -2.84 5.75 8.39
C ALA A 108 -2.29 7.10 7.88
N LEU A 109 -2.47 8.17 8.66
CA LEU A 109 -2.01 9.51 8.27
C LEU A 109 -0.49 9.54 8.04
N ARG A 110 0.32 9.09 9.01
CA ARG A 110 1.77 9.06 8.87
C ARG A 110 2.20 8.25 7.64
N MET A 111 1.57 7.10 7.40
CA MET A 111 1.91 6.26 6.25
C MET A 111 1.64 6.98 4.93
N PHE A 112 0.49 7.64 4.79
CA PHE A 112 0.20 8.43 3.59
C PHE A 112 1.12 9.65 3.45
N MET A 113 1.47 10.32 4.55
CA MET A 113 2.40 11.47 4.52
C MET A 113 3.79 11.06 4.06
N GLU A 114 4.31 9.94 4.58
CA GLU A 114 5.61 9.40 4.18
C GLU A 114 5.58 8.90 2.73
N ALA A 115 4.52 8.20 2.32
CA ALA A 115 4.34 7.76 0.94
C ALA A 115 4.30 8.95 -0.04
N ALA A 116 3.66 10.06 0.33
CA ALA A 116 3.54 11.25 -0.51
C ALA A 116 4.83 12.07 -0.66
N LYS A 117 5.96 11.67 -0.04
CA LYS A 117 7.26 12.35 -0.23
C LYS A 117 7.87 12.08 -1.60
N VAL A 118 7.51 10.99 -2.27
CA VAL A 118 7.93 10.75 -3.65
C VAL A 118 7.24 11.75 -4.58
N GLU A 119 7.92 12.09 -5.67
CA GLU A 119 7.38 12.99 -6.69
C GLU A 119 6.81 12.20 -7.87
N GLY A 120 5.89 12.83 -8.60
CA GLY A 120 5.28 12.28 -9.80
C GLY A 120 4.11 11.35 -9.53
N HIS A 121 3.85 10.44 -10.47
CA HIS A 121 2.64 9.61 -10.51
C HIS A 121 2.45 8.75 -9.24
N ALA A 122 3.54 8.21 -8.67
CA ALA A 122 3.50 7.42 -7.45
C ALA A 122 2.96 8.20 -6.22
N GLN A 123 3.01 9.54 -6.25
CA GLN A 123 2.49 10.40 -5.19
C GLN A 123 0.96 10.42 -5.15
N ALA A 124 0.29 10.20 -6.28
CA ALA A 124 -1.14 10.49 -6.44
C ALA A 124 -2.03 9.68 -5.49
N SER A 125 -1.78 8.36 -5.36
CA SER A 125 -2.53 7.48 -4.48
C SER A 125 -2.40 7.88 -2.99
N ALA A 126 -1.20 8.27 -2.56
CA ALA A 126 -0.97 8.75 -1.20
C ALA A 126 -1.72 10.07 -0.92
N LEU A 127 -1.79 10.98 -1.90
CA LEU A 127 -2.58 12.22 -1.78
C LEU A 127 -4.08 11.95 -1.63
N VAL A 128 -4.62 10.94 -2.31
CA VAL A 128 -6.02 10.50 -2.10
C VAL A 128 -6.23 9.96 -0.69
N GLY A 129 -5.29 9.16 -0.17
CA GLY A 129 -5.31 8.70 1.22
C GLY A 129 -5.32 9.86 2.23
N LEU A 130 -4.46 10.86 2.02
CA LEU A 130 -4.44 12.09 2.83
C LEU A 130 -5.76 12.85 2.71
N GLY A 131 -6.31 13.01 1.51
CA GLY A 131 -7.59 13.68 1.29
C GLY A 131 -8.72 13.04 2.09
N ARG A 132 -8.83 11.71 2.04
CA ARG A 132 -9.81 10.93 2.82
C ARG A 132 -9.65 11.16 4.32
N TYR A 133 -8.41 11.20 4.81
CA TYR A 133 -8.15 11.50 6.22
C TYR A 133 -8.58 12.91 6.60
N TYR A 134 -8.19 13.93 5.82
CA TYR A 134 -8.56 15.32 6.12
C TYR A 134 -10.07 15.55 6.07
N GLU A 135 -10.77 14.90 5.15
CA GLU A 135 -12.22 14.96 5.03
C GLU A 135 -12.92 14.21 6.17
N GLY A 136 -12.55 12.95 6.38
CA GLY A 136 -13.26 12.04 7.28
C GLY A 136 -12.92 12.25 8.76
N VAL A 137 -11.63 12.46 9.07
CA VAL A 137 -11.11 12.51 10.44
C VAL A 137 -10.89 13.96 10.88
N ALA A 138 -10.13 14.74 10.10
CA ALA A 138 -9.80 16.13 10.48
C ALA A 138 -10.92 17.14 10.20
N LYS A 139 -11.99 16.72 9.50
CA LYS A 139 -13.13 17.56 9.08
C LYS A 139 -12.70 18.86 8.38
N ASN A 140 -11.63 18.79 7.61
CA ASN A 140 -11.07 19.89 6.84
C ASN A 140 -11.26 19.66 5.33
N GLY A 141 -12.45 20.01 4.84
CA GLY A 141 -12.81 19.85 3.43
C GLY A 141 -11.94 20.69 2.48
N GLY A 142 -11.48 21.86 2.91
CA GLY A 142 -10.59 22.71 2.10
C GLY A 142 -9.23 22.06 1.83
N ALA A 143 -8.62 21.49 2.87
CA ALA A 143 -7.38 20.73 2.74
C ALA A 143 -7.59 19.46 1.90
N ALA A 144 -8.68 18.73 2.13
CA ALA A 144 -9.01 17.54 1.35
C ALA A 144 -9.16 17.85 -0.15
N ALA A 145 -9.92 18.90 -0.49
CA ALA A 145 -10.12 19.33 -1.88
C ALA A 145 -8.80 19.74 -2.57
N ALA A 146 -7.87 20.38 -1.85
CA ALA A 146 -6.56 20.71 -2.39
C ALA A 146 -5.74 19.44 -2.71
N LEU A 147 -5.76 18.46 -1.80
CA LEU A 147 -5.06 17.18 -1.97
C LEU A 147 -5.63 16.37 -3.14
N TYR A 148 -6.95 16.25 -3.24
CA TYR A 148 -7.61 15.55 -4.33
C TYR A 148 -7.33 16.19 -5.70
N ARG A 149 -7.37 17.52 -5.81
CA ARG A 149 -6.99 18.22 -7.05
C ARG A 149 -5.55 17.94 -7.45
N LYS A 150 -4.63 17.94 -6.48
CA LYS A 150 -3.21 17.61 -6.74
C LYS A 150 -3.07 16.17 -7.20
N ALA A 151 -3.79 15.22 -6.60
CA ALA A 151 -3.76 13.81 -6.99
C ALA A 151 -4.19 13.61 -8.45
N VAL A 152 -5.34 14.17 -8.85
CA VAL A 152 -5.86 14.06 -10.22
C VAL A 152 -4.93 14.71 -11.25
N ALA A 153 -4.29 15.83 -10.89
CA ALA A 153 -3.33 16.48 -11.77
C ALA A 153 -2.07 15.62 -12.04
N LEU A 154 -1.70 14.74 -11.10
CA LEU A 154 -0.57 13.82 -11.24
C LEU A 154 -0.97 12.50 -11.92
N ASP A 155 -2.18 12.05 -11.65
CA ASP A 155 -2.75 10.84 -12.21
C ASP A 155 -4.28 10.95 -12.32
N PRO A 156 -4.83 11.17 -13.51
CA PRO A 156 -6.27 11.23 -13.71
C PRO A 156 -7.02 9.92 -13.44
N SER A 157 -6.31 8.78 -13.33
CA SER A 157 -6.93 7.47 -13.11
C SER A 157 -7.23 7.15 -11.65
N VAL A 158 -6.66 7.92 -10.70
CA VAL A 158 -6.93 7.69 -9.28
C VAL A 158 -8.40 7.95 -8.99
N SER A 159 -9.07 6.94 -8.42
CA SER A 159 -10.45 7.10 -7.93
C SER A 159 -10.44 8.08 -6.77
N THR A 160 -11.23 9.12 -6.90
CA THR A 160 -11.31 10.22 -5.94
C THR A 160 -12.59 10.16 -5.13
N ALA A 161 -13.18 8.97 -4.94
CA ALA A 161 -14.42 8.77 -4.19
C ALA A 161 -14.48 9.71 -2.95
N GLY A 162 -15.26 10.79 -3.09
CA GLY A 162 -15.13 12.05 -2.33
C GLY A 162 -15.29 13.32 -3.21
N ILE A 163 -14.85 13.30 -4.47
CA ILE A 163 -14.94 14.45 -5.41
C ILE A 163 -16.36 14.72 -5.92
N GLU A 164 -17.25 13.73 -5.97
CA GLU A 164 -18.61 13.91 -6.50
C GLU A 164 -19.42 14.99 -5.75
N ALA A 165 -19.03 15.35 -4.53
CA ALA A 165 -19.67 16.39 -3.73
C ALA A 165 -19.01 17.79 -3.85
N LEU A 166 -17.81 17.91 -4.42
CA LEU A 166 -17.02 19.15 -4.43
C LEU A 166 -16.96 19.86 -5.79
N LEU A 167 -17.52 19.25 -6.84
CA LEU A 167 -17.64 19.83 -8.20
C LEU A 167 -19.07 20.29 -8.53
N ARG A 168 -19.98 20.35 -7.54
CA ARG A 168 -21.29 21.01 -7.64
C ARG A 168 -21.30 22.25 -6.78
#